data_AF-A0A5C7B541-F1
#
_entry.id   AF-A0A5C7B541-F1
#
_cell.length_a   1.000
_cell.length_b   1.000
_cell.length_c   1.000
_cell.angle_alpha   90.00
_cell.angle_beta   90.00
_cell.angle_gamma   90.00
#
_symmetry.space_group_name_H-M   'P 1'
#
loop_
_entity.id
_entity.type
_entity.pdbx_description
1 polymer ?
#
loop_
_entity_poly.entity_id
_entity_poly.type
_entity_poly.pdbx_seq_one_letter_code
_entity_poly.pdbx_strand_id
1 'polypeptide(L)' 'MKSLLKIISFIALAVTLVPSFLVFKGIITPELSKTLMFIGTIVWFVSASFWMNASDENEEAEN' A
#
# COMPACT_ATOMS: atom_id res chain seq x y z
N MET A 1 -0.39 -13.77 11.24
CA MET A 1 0.51 -12.79 10.59
C MET A 1 0.02 -12.31 9.21
N LYS A 2 -0.69 -13.12 8.42
CA LYS A 2 -1.18 -12.74 7.07
C LYS A 2 -2.20 -11.58 7.04
N SER A 3 -3.00 -11.39 8.10
CA SER A 3 -3.96 -10.28 8.19
C SER A 3 -3.31 -8.91 8.41
N LEU A 4 -2.18 -8.84 9.11
CA LEU A 4 -1.45 -7.59 9.33
C LEU A 4 -0.88 -7.04 8.02
N LEU A 5 -0.32 -7.91 7.17
CA LEU A 5 0.18 -7.50 5.85
C LEU A 5 -0.95 -7.05 4.92
N LYS A 6 -2.12 -7.71 4.96
CA LYS A 6 -3.33 -7.24 4.27
C LYS A 6 -3.82 -5.87 4.77
N ILE A 7 -3.72 -5.60 6.07
CA ILE A 7 -4.08 -4.28 6.63
C ILE A 7 -3.06 -3.22 6.18
N ILE A 8 -1.77 -3.53 6.26
CA ILE A 8 -0.69 -2.63 5.80
C ILE A 8 -0.84 -2.31 4.30
N SER A 9 -1.25 -3.28 3.49
CA SER A 9 -1.65 -3.06 2.10
C SER A 9 -2.71 -1.99 1.93
N PHE A 10 -3.83 -2.18 2.63
CA PHE A 10 -4.99 -1.32 2.49
C PHE A 10 -4.68 0.09 2.98
N ILE A 11 -3.88 0.19 4.05
CA ILE A 11 -3.38 1.47 4.57
C ILE A 11 -2.42 2.11 3.56
N ALA A 12 -1.47 1.37 2.98
CA ALA A 12 -0.55 1.89 1.97
C ALA A 12 -1.30 2.37 0.71
N LEU A 13 -2.34 1.64 0.30
CA LEU A 13 -3.23 2.05 -0.79
C LEU A 13 -3.98 3.34 -0.43
N ALA A 14 -4.56 3.43 0.76
CA ALA A 14 -5.23 4.64 1.23
C ALA A 14 -4.26 5.84 1.33
N VAL A 15 -3.01 5.58 1.73
CA VAL A 15 -1.94 6.58 1.77
C VAL A 15 -1.61 7.12 0.38
N THR A 16 -1.82 6.36 -0.71
CA THR A 16 -1.64 6.93 -2.07
C THR A 16 -2.64 8.04 -2.40
N LEU A 17 -3.81 8.07 -1.73
CA LEU A 17 -4.83 9.11 -1.91
C LEU A 17 -4.58 10.35 -1.06
N VAL A 18 -3.87 10.20 0.06
CA VAL A 18 -3.56 11.30 1.01
C VAL A 18 -2.86 12.49 0.32
N PRO A 19 -1.81 12.32 -0.52
CA PRO A 19 -1.18 13.40 -1.26
C PRO A 19 -2.15 14.22 -2.11
N SER A 20 -3.16 13.60 -2.73
CA SER A 20 -4.17 14.30 -3.53
C SER A 20 -4.97 15.29 -2.69
N PHE A 21 -5.33 14.91 -1.46
CA PHE A 21 -6.01 15.82 -0.53
C PHE A 21 -5.08 16.93 0.00
N LEU A 22 -3.79 16.63 0.20
CA LEU A 22 -2.80 17.63 0.63
C LEU A 22 -2.52 18.68 -0.45
N VAL A 23 -2.48 18.29 -1.74
CA VAL A 23 -2.41 19.24 -2.87
C VAL A 23 -3.66 20.09 -2.92
N PHE A 24 -4.84 19.50 -2.73
CA PHE A 24 -6.11 20.23 -2.76
C PHE A 24 -6.20 21.30 -1.65
N LYS A 25 -5.59 21.02 -0.49
CA LYS A 25 -5.44 21.99 0.61
C LYS A 25 -4.29 22.99 0.40
N GLY A 26 -3.47 22.86 -0.64
CA GLY A 26 -2.29 23.69 -0.88
C GLY A 26 -1.14 23.48 0.10
N ILE A 27 -1.11 22.35 0.82
CA ILE A 27 -0.07 22.03 1.84
C ILE A 27 1.22 21.57 1.15
N ILE A 28 1.12 20.84 0.05
CA ILE A 28 2.26 20.33 -0.72
C ILE A 28 2.16 20.74 -2.18
N THR A 29 3.30 20.87 -2.85
CA THR A 29 3.35 21.15 -4.28
C THR A 29 2.92 19.94 -5.12
N PRO A 30 2.37 20.16 -6.32
CA PRO A 30 1.98 19.09 -7.23
C PRO A 30 3.14 18.17 -7.62
N GLU A 31 4.37 18.70 -7.76
CA GLU A 31 5.56 17.87 -8.03
C GLU A 31 5.87 16.91 -6.87
N LEU A 32 5.76 17.39 -5.63
CA LEU A 32 6.00 16.57 -4.45
C LEU A 32 4.93 15.47 -4.34
N SER A 33 3.67 15.80 -4.61
CA SER A 33 2.57 14.82 -4.62
C SER A 33 2.78 13.70 -5.64
N LYS A 34 3.22 14.01 -6.86
CA LYS A 34 3.51 12.98 -7.88
C LYS A 34 4.58 12.01 -7.39
N THR A 35 5.64 12.55 -6.78
CA THR A 35 6.72 11.74 -6.21
C THR A 35 6.23 10.85 -5.06
N LEU A 36 5.44 11.39 -4.12
CA LEU A 36 4.86 10.61 -3.03
C LEU A 36 3.92 9.50 -3.53
N MET A 37 3.06 9.80 -4.50
CA MET A 37 2.15 8.81 -5.07
C MET A 37 2.91 7.70 -5.80
N PHE A 38 3.97 8.04 -6.53
CA PHE A 38 4.82 7.07 -7.21
C PHE A 38 5.53 6.14 -6.23
N ILE A 39 6.17 6.71 -5.19
CA ILE A 39 6.81 5.93 -4.13
C ILE A 39 5.78 5.05 -3.39
N GLY A 40 4.63 5.62 -3.05
CA GLY A 40 3.54 4.89 -2.38
C GLY A 40 3.04 3.71 -3.22
N THR A 41 2.94 3.86 -4.53
CA THR A 41 2.56 2.79 -5.45
C THR A 41 3.60 1.67 -5.49
N ILE A 42 4.89 2.01 -5.58
CA ILE A 42 5.97 1.01 -5.54
C ILE A 42 5.96 0.25 -4.22
N VAL A 43 5.88 0.96 -3.10
CA VAL A 43 5.87 0.36 -1.76
C VAL A 43 4.64 -0.54 -1.57
N TRP A 44 3.46 -0.08 -2.00
CA TRP A 44 2.24 -0.88 -1.97
C TRP A 44 2.38 -2.15 -2.84
N PHE A 45 2.91 -2.01 -4.06
CA PHE A 45 3.07 -3.11 -5.00
C PHE A 45 4.05 -4.18 -4.50
N VAL A 46 5.19 -3.77 -3.92
CA VAL A 46 6.17 -4.70 -3.33
C VAL A 46 5.57 -5.38 -2.10
N SER A 47 4.92 -4.61 -1.23
CA SER A 47 4.23 -5.17 -0.06
C SER A 47 3.19 -6.20 -0.52
N ALA A 48 2.42 -5.89 -1.58
CA ALA A 48 1.40 -6.74 -2.16
C ALA A 48 1.90 -8.02 -2.74
N SER A 49 2.92 -7.91 -3.57
CA SER A 49 3.59 -9.07 -4.13
C SER A 49 4.12 -9.98 -3.03
N PHE A 50 4.56 -9.43 -1.89
CA PHE A 50 5.15 -10.19 -0.80
C PHE A 50 4.14 -11.06 -0.02
N TRP A 51 2.93 -10.57 0.30
CA TRP A 51 1.93 -11.43 0.98
C TRP A 51 1.14 -12.29 0.00
N MET A 52 0.94 -11.83 -1.24
CA MET A 52 0.15 -12.58 -2.23
C MET A 52 0.88 -13.86 -2.64
N ASN A 53 2.21 -13.81 -2.75
CA ASN A 53 3.05 -15.00 -2.98
C ASN A 53 3.21 -15.91 -1.74
N ALA A 54 2.96 -15.40 -0.53
CA ALA A 54 3.03 -16.18 0.72
C ALA A 54 1.70 -16.88 1.09
N SER A 55 0.73 -16.88 0.18
CA SER A 55 -0.61 -17.43 0.45
C SER A 55 -0.69 -18.95 0.27
N ASP A 56 0.26 -19.57 -0.45
CA ASP A 56 0.15 -20.99 -0.85
C ASP A 56 0.63 -22.04 0.17
N GLU A 57 1.01 -21.67 1.41
CA GLU A 57 1.59 -22.64 2.36
C GLU A 57 0.77 -22.85 3.66
N ASN A 58 -0.50 -22.44 3.77
CA ASN A 58 -1.27 -22.70 5.01
C ASN A 58 -2.77 -22.96 4.79
N GLU A 59 -3.14 -23.83 3.83
CA GLU A 59 -4.52 -24.34 3.73
C GLU A 59 -4.63 -25.88 3.88
N GLU A 60 -3.54 -26.63 4.07
CA GLU A 60 -3.60 -28.12 4.16
C GLU A 60 -3.44 -28.72 5.57
N ALA A 61 -3.31 -27.92 6.64
CA ALA A 61 -3.06 -28.44 7.99
C ALA A 61 -4.25 -28.37 8.97
N GLU A 62 -5.50 -28.31 8.47
CA GLU A 62 -6.69 -28.41 9.34
C GLU A 62 -7.95 -28.85 8.57
N ASN A 63 -7.89 -29.98 7.85
CA ASN A 63 -9.08 -30.75 7.45
C ASN A 63 -8.94 -32.22 7.85
#